data_AF-X0RJD0-F1
#
_entry.id   AF-X0RJD0-F1
#
_cell.length_a   1.000
_cell.length_b   1.000
_cell.length_c   1.000
_cell.angle_alpha   90.00
_cell.angle_beta   90.00
_cell.angle_gamma   90.00
#
_symmetry.space_group_name_H-M   'P 1'
#
loop_
_entity.id
_entity.type
_entity.pdbx_description
1 polymer ?
#
loop_
_entity_poly.entity_id
_entity_poly.type
_entity_poly.pdbx_seq_one_letter_code
_entity_poly.pdbx_strand_id
1 'polypeptide(L)'
;ETVYRIEAPLDLVTTRLTETGEVATEQGGYGNVIIPAIFGLLLALSLQASSMYLVEGLGDEKESRLIEVLLSSVSPRQLLTGKVLGLGAAGLVQVVVWLASLPLLLNLASSTIGGFFSTIQLPANFLVLGIVYFFLGYLLFAALAAGVGAISPSAREGQPLVLIYALLAFVPLWFVSLLFVFPNSPIWTVLTIFPITAPIAVMLRLGVTGIAAWELATSLAVMVLSIIGALALSVKAFRVYLLMYGKRPSWREIIQNLRSG
;
A
#
# COMPACT_ATOMS: atom_id res chain seq x y z
N GLU A 1 14.32 35.31 32.26
CA GLU A 1 13.49 35.40 31.02
C GLU A 1 14.14 36.19 29.89
N THR A 2 14.81 37.31 30.15
CA THR A 2 15.42 38.15 29.09
C THR A 2 16.57 37.48 28.34
N VAL A 3 17.34 36.60 29.00
CA VAL A 3 18.50 35.91 28.38
C VAL A 3 18.06 34.84 27.37
N TYR A 4 16.93 34.15 27.61
CA TYR A 4 16.41 33.11 26.71
C TYR A 4 15.87 33.67 25.38
N ARG A 5 15.39 34.93 25.38
CA ARG A 5 14.88 35.61 24.17
C ARG A 5 15.99 36.09 23.21
N ILE A 6 17.26 36.07 23.64
CA ILE A 6 18.39 36.56 22.86
C ILE A 6 19.05 35.43 22.06
N GLU A 7 18.97 34.17 22.52
CA GLU A 7 19.58 33.02 21.84
C GLU A 7 18.77 32.50 20.64
N ALA A 8 17.47 32.78 20.57
CA ALA A 8 16.61 32.44 19.43
C ALA A 8 15.57 33.57 19.17
N PRO A 9 15.95 34.65 18.46
CA PRO A 9 15.10 35.83 18.29
C PRO A 9 13.94 35.65 17.30
N LEU A 10 13.80 34.48 16.68
CA LEU A 10 12.81 34.18 15.65
C LEU A 10 12.09 32.87 15.97
N ASP A 11 11.07 32.97 16.81
CA ASP A 11 10.03 31.96 16.91
C ASP A 11 9.08 32.15 15.72
N LEU A 12 9.52 31.68 14.54
CA LEU A 12 8.80 31.84 13.27
C LEU A 12 7.52 30.99 13.29
N VAL A 13 6.44 31.55 13.85
CA VAL A 13 5.11 30.97 13.75
C VAL A 13 4.55 31.26 12.35
N THR A 14 4.84 30.36 11.42
CA THR A 14 4.35 30.46 10.03
C THR A 14 2.88 30.07 10.00
N THR A 15 1.99 31.06 9.93
CA THR A 15 0.54 30.84 9.86
C THR A 15 0.10 30.88 8.40
N ARG A 16 -0.43 29.77 7.88
CA ARG A 16 -1.09 29.75 6.56
C ARG A 16 -2.56 30.14 6.73
N LEU A 17 -2.99 31.13 5.96
CA LEU A 17 -4.38 31.58 5.91
C LEU A 17 -5.08 30.86 4.76
N THR A 18 -6.33 30.46 4.98
CA THR A 18 -7.23 29.98 3.92
C THR A 18 -7.62 31.14 2.98
N GLU A 19 -8.18 30.84 1.79
CA GLU A 19 -8.68 31.89 0.87
C GLU A 19 -9.73 32.81 1.51
N THR A 20 -10.37 32.39 2.61
CA THR A 20 -11.34 33.16 3.40
C THR A 20 -10.75 33.95 4.56
N GLY A 21 -9.42 33.93 4.76
CA GLY A 21 -8.73 34.69 5.80
C GLY A 21 -8.82 34.08 7.21
N GLU A 22 -9.38 32.89 7.35
CA GLU A 22 -9.31 32.13 8.60
C GLU A 22 -7.96 31.40 8.71
N VAL A 23 -7.42 31.33 9.94
CA VAL A 23 -6.25 30.52 10.26
C VAL A 23 -6.57 29.08 9.88
N ALA A 24 -5.88 28.53 8.88
CA ALA A 24 -6.02 27.12 8.56
C ALA A 24 -5.66 26.34 9.83
N THR A 25 -6.60 25.56 10.36
CA THR A 25 -6.37 24.65 11.50
C THR A 25 -5.29 23.61 11.20
N GLU A 26 -4.86 23.51 9.94
CA GLU A 26 -3.63 22.86 9.52
C GLU A 26 -2.43 23.76 9.78
N GLN A 27 -2.07 23.91 11.07
CA GLN A 27 -0.75 24.38 11.45
C GLN A 27 0.30 23.53 10.74
N GLY A 28 1.13 24.19 9.94
CA GLY A 28 2.29 23.62 9.27
C GLY A 28 3.38 23.24 10.27
N GLY A 29 3.15 22.19 11.05
CA GLY A 29 4.16 21.53 11.88
C GLY A 29 4.58 20.19 11.27
N TYR A 30 5.79 19.73 11.60
CA TYR A 30 6.29 18.43 11.17
C TYR A 30 5.34 17.26 11.53
N GLY A 31 4.46 17.40 12.54
CA GLY A 31 3.48 16.37 12.95
C GLY A 31 2.45 15.99 11.89
N ASN A 32 1.90 16.96 11.15
CA ASN A 32 0.94 16.70 10.06
C ASN A 32 1.59 15.99 8.86
N VAL A 33 2.91 15.99 8.78
CA VAL A 33 3.69 15.32 7.74
C VAL A 33 4.12 13.92 8.17
N ILE A 34 4.64 13.84 9.39
CA ILE A 34 5.28 12.64 9.90
C ILE A 34 4.25 11.51 10.02
N ILE A 35 3.04 11.78 10.49
CA ILE A 35 2.04 10.71 10.67
C ILE A 35 1.57 10.14 9.32
N PRO A 36 1.16 10.94 8.34
CA PRO A 36 0.78 10.44 7.02
C PRO A 36 1.94 9.74 6.30
N ALA A 37 3.17 10.20 6.50
CA ALA A 37 4.38 9.53 6.01
C ALA A 37 4.61 8.16 6.67
N ILE A 38 4.53 8.09 8.00
CA ILE A 38 4.64 6.83 8.75
C ILE A 38 3.50 5.89 8.37
N PHE A 39 2.27 6.38 8.29
CA PHE A 39 1.12 5.57 7.92
C PHE A 39 1.23 5.05 6.48
N GLY A 40 1.63 5.89 5.54
CA GLY A 40 1.92 5.48 4.16
C GLY A 40 3.05 4.45 4.08
N LEU A 41 4.11 4.60 4.88
CA LEU A 41 5.19 3.62 5.00
C LEU A 41 4.69 2.29 5.58
N LEU A 42 3.93 2.33 6.68
CA LEU A 42 3.35 1.14 7.29
C LEU A 42 2.45 0.42 6.29
N LEU A 43 1.58 1.15 5.58
CA LEU A 43 0.75 0.61 4.52
C LEU A 43 1.61 -0.04 3.41
N ALA A 44 2.67 0.62 2.95
CA ALA A 44 3.58 0.02 1.97
C ALA A 44 4.20 -1.30 2.47
N LEU A 45 4.62 -1.35 3.73
CA LEU A 45 5.21 -2.53 4.36
C LEU A 45 4.20 -3.66 4.53
N SER A 46 2.93 -3.39 4.88
CA SER A 46 1.90 -4.43 4.99
C SER A 46 1.51 -5.01 3.62
N LEU A 47 1.39 -4.17 2.59
CA LEU A 47 1.13 -4.64 1.23
C LEU A 47 2.29 -5.50 0.70
N GLN A 48 3.53 -5.13 1.01
CA GLN A 48 4.72 -5.92 0.70
C GLN A 48 4.75 -7.25 1.46
N ALA A 49 4.56 -7.22 2.77
CA ALA A 49 4.61 -8.43 3.60
C ALA A 49 3.56 -9.45 3.14
N SER A 50 2.32 -8.99 2.91
CA SER A 50 1.25 -9.84 2.40
C SER A 50 1.56 -10.45 1.02
N SER A 51 2.19 -9.68 0.13
CA SER A 51 2.66 -10.19 -1.17
C SER A 51 3.72 -11.28 -1.03
N MET A 52 4.68 -11.07 -0.12
CA MET A 52 5.73 -12.05 0.16
C MET A 52 5.16 -13.36 0.71
N TYR A 53 4.26 -13.29 1.69
CA TYR A 53 3.62 -14.48 2.27
C TYR A 53 2.79 -15.26 1.25
N LEU A 54 2.15 -14.57 0.32
CA LEU A 54 1.37 -15.24 -0.73
C LEU A 54 2.28 -16.03 -1.68
N VAL A 55 3.37 -15.42 -2.15
CA VAL A 55 4.34 -16.09 -3.03
C VAL A 55 5.04 -17.23 -2.32
N GLU A 56 5.46 -17.02 -1.07
CA GLU A 56 6.07 -18.06 -0.24
C GLU A 56 5.12 -19.25 -0.06
N GLY A 57 3.89 -19.00 0.39
CA GLY A 57 2.92 -20.08 0.57
C GLY A 57 2.56 -20.82 -0.72
N LEU A 58 2.53 -20.16 -1.89
CA LEU A 58 2.33 -20.84 -3.17
C LEU A 58 3.55 -21.66 -3.61
N GLY A 59 4.75 -21.14 -3.35
CA GLY A 59 6.00 -21.84 -3.62
C GLY A 59 6.13 -23.12 -2.80
N ASP A 60 5.86 -23.02 -1.50
CA ASP A 60 5.93 -24.16 -0.57
C ASP A 60 4.87 -25.22 -0.90
N GLU A 61 3.65 -24.81 -1.26
CA GLU A 61 2.59 -25.73 -1.71
C GLU A 61 2.96 -26.49 -2.98
N LYS A 62 3.73 -25.87 -3.89
CA LYS A 62 4.26 -26.52 -5.10
C LYS A 62 5.39 -27.48 -4.78
N GLU A 63 6.34 -27.07 -3.94
CA GLU A 63 7.52 -27.87 -3.58
C GLU A 63 7.13 -29.13 -2.78
N SER A 64 6.16 -28.98 -1.87
CA SER A 64 5.62 -30.06 -1.04
C SER A 64 4.61 -30.97 -1.75
N ARG A 65 4.30 -30.72 -3.04
CA ARG A 65 3.22 -31.38 -3.81
C ARG A 65 1.83 -31.28 -3.17
N LEU A 66 1.64 -30.43 -2.16
CA LEU A 66 0.33 -30.19 -1.55
C LEU A 66 -0.66 -29.62 -2.56
N ILE A 67 -0.17 -28.85 -3.55
CA ILE A 67 -1.01 -28.28 -4.59
C ILE A 67 -1.74 -29.34 -5.43
N GLU A 68 -1.13 -30.51 -5.67
CA GLU A 68 -1.77 -31.62 -6.42
C GLU A 68 -2.94 -32.21 -5.63
N VAL A 69 -2.75 -32.39 -4.31
CA VAL A 69 -3.79 -32.90 -3.40
C VAL A 69 -4.93 -31.90 -3.28
N LEU A 70 -4.64 -30.61 -3.10
CA LEU A 70 -5.67 -29.56 -2.97
C LEU A 70 -6.52 -29.47 -4.24
N LEU A 71 -5.89 -29.57 -5.41
CA LEU A 71 -6.59 -29.46 -6.68
C LEU A 71 -7.40 -30.69 -7.06
N SER A 72 -7.18 -31.83 -6.40
CA SER A 72 -8.08 -32.98 -6.50
C SER A 72 -9.46 -32.73 -5.87
N SER A 73 -9.55 -31.74 -4.96
CA SER A 73 -10.75 -31.47 -4.15
C SER A 73 -11.40 -30.11 -4.44
N VAL A 74 -10.64 -29.10 -4.86
CA VAL A 74 -11.12 -27.74 -5.16
C VAL A 74 -10.56 -27.21 -6.47
N SER A 75 -11.35 -26.40 -7.18
CA SER A 75 -10.89 -25.79 -8.43
C SER A 75 -9.80 -24.73 -8.17
N PRO A 76 -8.89 -24.48 -9.14
CA PRO A 76 -7.84 -23.48 -9.00
C PRO A 76 -8.35 -22.06 -8.67
N ARG A 77 -9.53 -21.70 -9.19
CA ARG A 77 -10.18 -20.41 -8.89
C ARG A 77 -10.56 -20.33 -7.42
N GLN A 78 -11.20 -21.37 -6.88
CA GLN A 78 -11.62 -21.41 -5.48
C GLN A 78 -10.42 -21.40 -4.54
N LEU A 79 -9.37 -22.15 -4.85
CA LEU A 79 -8.13 -22.17 -4.08
C LEU A 79 -7.51 -20.76 -4.00
N LEU A 80 -7.35 -20.11 -5.16
CA LEU A 80 -6.71 -18.79 -5.21
C LEU A 80 -7.55 -17.71 -4.55
N THR A 81 -8.86 -17.67 -4.83
CA THR A 81 -9.76 -16.70 -4.20
C THR A 81 -9.83 -16.91 -2.69
N GLY A 82 -9.90 -18.16 -2.22
CA GLY A 82 -9.87 -18.48 -0.79
C GLY A 82 -8.57 -18.02 -0.12
N LYS A 83 -7.43 -18.25 -0.76
CA LYS A 83 -6.11 -17.84 -0.25
C LYS A 83 -5.97 -16.32 -0.17
N VAL A 84 -6.40 -15.60 -1.20
CA VAL A 84 -6.41 -14.13 -1.23
C VAL A 84 -7.37 -13.57 -0.18
N LEU A 85 -8.57 -14.12 -0.03
CA LEU A 85 -9.50 -13.62 1.00
C LEU A 85 -9.00 -13.92 2.42
N GLY A 86 -8.41 -15.10 2.65
CA GLY A 86 -7.87 -15.49 3.96
C GLY A 86 -6.68 -14.63 4.39
N LEU A 87 -5.70 -14.43 3.49
CA LEU A 87 -4.59 -13.51 3.75
C LEU A 87 -5.07 -12.05 3.86
N GLY A 88 -6.15 -11.68 3.16
CA GLY A 88 -6.78 -10.37 3.27
C GLY A 88 -7.43 -10.14 4.63
N ALA A 89 -8.10 -11.15 5.16
CA ALA A 89 -8.64 -11.11 6.52
C ALA A 89 -7.52 -10.94 7.57
N ALA A 90 -6.41 -11.65 7.41
CA ALA A 90 -5.23 -11.45 8.27
C ALA A 90 -4.66 -10.03 8.16
N GLY A 91 -4.63 -9.46 6.94
CA GLY A 91 -4.25 -8.06 6.73
C GLY A 91 -5.20 -7.06 7.40
N LEU A 92 -6.50 -7.30 7.37
CA LEU A 92 -7.47 -6.45 8.09
C LEU A 92 -7.27 -6.53 9.60
N VAL A 93 -6.99 -7.71 10.14
CA VAL A 93 -6.60 -7.87 11.56
C VAL A 93 -5.35 -7.06 11.88
N GLN A 94 -4.34 -7.08 10.99
CA GLN A 94 -3.14 -6.25 11.16
C GLN A 94 -3.46 -4.74 11.22
N VAL A 95 -4.37 -4.24 10.38
CA VAL A 95 -4.80 -2.84 10.45
C VAL A 95 -5.52 -2.54 11.77
N VAL A 96 -6.40 -3.44 12.22
CA VAL A 96 -7.07 -3.29 13.53
C VAL A 96 -6.05 -3.23 14.67
N VAL A 97 -5.02 -4.08 14.63
CA VAL A 97 -3.93 -4.06 15.62
C VAL A 97 -3.21 -2.71 15.62
N TRP A 98 -2.93 -2.12 14.46
CA TRP A 98 -2.32 -0.79 14.38
C TRP A 98 -3.21 0.33 14.90
N LEU A 99 -4.50 0.31 14.55
CA LEU A 99 -5.46 1.31 15.02
C LEU A 99 -5.67 1.22 16.53
N ALA A 100 -5.66 0.01 17.09
CA ALA A 100 -5.79 -0.21 18.54
C ALA A 100 -4.49 0.10 19.30
N SER A 101 -3.32 -0.17 18.71
CA SER A 101 -2.03 0.06 19.37
C SER A 101 -1.68 1.54 19.45
N LEU A 102 -2.10 2.36 18.48
CA LEU A 102 -1.82 3.79 18.45
C LEU A 102 -2.23 4.50 19.75
N PRO A 103 -3.50 4.52 20.19
CA PRO A 103 -3.89 5.18 21.43
C PRO A 103 -3.22 4.58 22.66
N LEU A 104 -2.98 3.26 22.70
CA LEU A 104 -2.29 2.61 23.81
C LEU A 104 -0.84 3.12 23.94
N LEU A 105 -0.12 3.20 22.83
CA LEU A 105 1.25 3.73 22.79
C LEU A 105 1.29 5.22 23.16
N LEU A 106 0.29 6.00 22.75
CA LEU A 106 0.20 7.42 23.14
C LEU A 106 0.00 7.62 24.64
N ASN A 107 -0.76 6.74 25.30
CA ASN A 107 -0.94 6.78 26.75
C ASN A 107 0.33 6.38 27.53
N LEU A 108 1.18 5.54 26.94
CA LEU A 108 2.45 5.08 27.54
C LEU A 108 3.63 5.98 27.18
N ALA A 109 3.47 6.87 26.19
CA ALA A 109 4.51 7.78 25.74
C ALA A 109 4.86 8.81 26.81
N SER A 110 6.14 9.19 26.89
CA SER A 110 6.59 10.27 27.78
C SER A 110 5.88 11.58 27.46
N SER A 111 5.78 12.52 28.42
CA SER A 111 5.10 13.81 28.22
C SER A 111 5.60 14.60 27.01
N THR A 112 6.87 14.44 26.65
CA THR A 112 7.47 15.02 25.44
C THR A 112 6.93 14.40 24.14
N ILE A 113 6.74 13.08 24.12
CA ILE A 113 6.24 12.34 22.95
C ILE A 113 4.71 12.41 22.90
N GLY A 114 4.02 12.14 24.01
CA GLY A 114 2.56 12.28 24.13
C GLY A 114 2.09 13.72 23.90
N GLY A 115 2.87 14.73 24.30
CA GLY A 115 2.62 16.14 23.99
C GLY A 115 2.65 16.44 22.49
N PHE A 116 3.59 15.86 21.75
CA PHE A 116 3.66 15.99 20.29
C PHE A 116 2.45 15.31 19.61
N PHE A 117 2.11 14.09 20.01
CA PHE A 117 1.02 13.34 19.37
C PHE A 117 -0.38 13.79 19.77
N SER A 118 -0.58 14.36 20.96
CA SER A 118 -1.88 14.88 21.42
C SER A 118 -2.33 16.14 20.67
N THR A 119 -1.40 16.85 20.04
CA THR A 119 -1.72 17.98 19.14
C THR A 119 -2.21 17.55 17.77
N ILE A 120 -2.11 16.26 17.43
CA ILE A 120 -2.40 15.77 16.09
C ILE A 120 -3.80 15.16 16.06
N GLN A 121 -4.69 15.83 15.33
CA GLN A 121 -6.03 15.32 15.05
C GLN A 121 -5.99 14.55 13.74
N LEU A 122 -6.24 13.24 13.79
CA LEU A 122 -6.44 12.42 12.60
C LEU A 122 -7.87 12.63 12.09
N PRO A 123 -8.07 13.28 10.92
CA PRO A 123 -9.41 13.44 10.39
C PRO A 123 -10.02 12.07 10.07
N ALA A 124 -11.31 11.88 10.38
CA ALA A 124 -11.99 10.59 10.16
C ALA A 124 -11.91 10.13 8.69
N ASN A 125 -11.91 11.07 7.76
CA ASN A 125 -11.61 10.89 6.33
C ASN A 125 -10.34 10.06 6.10
N PHE A 126 -9.23 10.42 6.77
CA PHE A 126 -7.93 9.75 6.60
C PHE A 126 -8.02 8.27 6.96
N LEU A 127 -8.70 7.93 8.06
CA LEU A 127 -8.88 6.55 8.50
C LEU A 127 -9.75 5.75 7.53
N VAL A 128 -10.88 6.33 7.08
CA VAL A 128 -11.79 5.67 6.14
C VAL A 128 -11.10 5.40 4.81
N LEU A 129 -10.45 6.41 4.22
CA LEU A 129 -9.70 6.24 2.99
C LEU A 129 -8.51 5.29 3.19
N GLY A 130 -7.83 5.35 4.33
CA GLY A 130 -6.76 4.43 4.69
C GLY A 130 -7.20 2.97 4.64
N ILE A 131 -8.37 2.65 5.21
CA ILE A 131 -8.95 1.29 5.18
C ILE A 131 -9.33 0.90 3.74
N VAL A 132 -9.99 1.80 2.99
CA VAL A 132 -10.40 1.53 1.60
C VAL A 132 -9.19 1.26 0.71
N TYR A 133 -8.17 2.12 0.76
CA TYR A 133 -6.95 1.96 -0.03
C TYR A 133 -6.09 0.80 0.44
N PHE A 134 -6.10 0.48 1.74
CA PHE A 134 -5.49 -0.75 2.23
C PHE A 134 -6.16 -1.97 1.63
N PHE A 135 -7.49 -2.06 1.65
CA PHE A 135 -8.21 -3.22 1.11
C PHE A 135 -8.03 -3.37 -0.40
N LEU A 136 -8.19 -2.29 -1.16
CA LEU A 136 -7.98 -2.31 -2.61
C LEU A 136 -6.51 -2.58 -2.96
N GLY A 137 -5.57 -1.95 -2.23
CA GLY A 137 -4.14 -2.17 -2.38
C GLY A 137 -3.79 -3.63 -2.12
N TYR A 138 -4.32 -4.20 -1.04
CA TYR A 138 -4.15 -5.59 -0.68
C TYR A 138 -4.61 -6.51 -1.82
N LEU A 139 -5.83 -6.32 -2.35
CA LEU A 139 -6.34 -7.16 -3.44
C LEU A 139 -5.48 -7.07 -4.70
N LEU A 140 -5.00 -5.87 -5.05
CA LEU A 140 -4.12 -5.67 -6.21
C LEU A 140 -2.79 -6.40 -6.02
N PHE A 141 -2.14 -6.18 -4.87
CA PHE A 141 -0.85 -6.78 -4.55
C PHE A 141 -0.95 -8.30 -4.42
N ALA A 142 -2.02 -8.80 -3.81
CA ALA A 142 -2.30 -10.23 -3.76
C ALA A 142 -2.54 -10.84 -5.15
N ALA A 143 -3.22 -10.12 -6.05
CA ALA A 143 -3.39 -10.55 -7.43
C ALA A 143 -2.05 -10.62 -8.18
N LEU A 144 -1.19 -9.61 -8.04
CA LEU A 144 0.15 -9.60 -8.64
C LEU A 144 1.04 -10.71 -8.06
N ALA A 145 1.04 -10.88 -6.74
CA ALA A 145 1.73 -11.94 -6.02
C ALA A 145 1.25 -13.33 -6.48
N ALA A 146 -0.06 -13.52 -6.66
CA ALA A 146 -0.62 -14.75 -7.19
C ALA A 146 -0.10 -15.07 -8.61
N GLY A 147 0.00 -14.05 -9.46
CA GLY A 147 0.56 -14.19 -10.80
C GLY A 147 2.04 -14.59 -10.76
N VAL A 148 2.82 -13.94 -9.88
CA VAL A 148 4.22 -14.29 -9.62
C VAL A 148 4.36 -15.72 -9.11
N GLY A 149 3.59 -16.10 -8.10
CA GLY A 149 3.57 -17.45 -7.53
C GLY A 149 3.15 -18.52 -8.54
N ALA A 150 2.27 -18.17 -9.48
CA ALA A 150 1.85 -19.05 -10.57
C ALA A 150 3.02 -19.37 -11.53
N ILE A 151 3.79 -18.36 -11.92
CA ILE A 151 4.91 -18.51 -12.89
C ILE A 151 6.22 -18.98 -12.24
N SER A 152 6.37 -18.80 -10.93
CA SER A 152 7.54 -19.28 -10.20
C SER A 152 7.40 -20.76 -9.84
N PRO A 153 8.46 -21.58 -10.01
CA PRO A 153 8.43 -22.97 -9.60
C PRO A 153 8.68 -23.16 -8.09
N SER A 154 9.29 -22.20 -7.39
CA SER A 154 9.48 -22.24 -5.94
C SER A 154 9.45 -20.84 -5.31
N ALA A 155 9.31 -20.79 -3.97
CA ALA A 155 9.25 -19.54 -3.20
C ALA A 155 10.50 -18.67 -3.44
N ARG A 156 11.69 -19.30 -3.44
CA ARG A 156 12.98 -18.62 -3.67
C ARG A 156 13.07 -17.94 -5.03
N GLU A 157 12.43 -18.50 -6.06
CA GLU A 157 12.46 -17.92 -7.40
C GLU A 157 11.41 -16.84 -7.61
N GLY A 158 10.30 -16.91 -6.87
CA GLY A 158 9.23 -15.92 -6.93
C GLY A 158 9.52 -14.66 -6.12
N GLN A 159 10.17 -14.75 -4.97
CA GLN A 159 10.44 -13.61 -4.08
C GLN A 159 11.16 -12.43 -4.77
N PRO A 160 12.21 -12.62 -5.59
CA PRO A 160 12.83 -11.51 -6.31
C PRO A 160 11.91 -10.81 -7.31
N LEU A 161 10.88 -11.48 -7.82
CA LEU A 161 9.92 -10.89 -8.76
C LEU A 161 8.91 -9.96 -8.05
N VAL A 162 8.64 -10.20 -6.76
CA VAL A 162 7.81 -9.32 -5.93
C VAL A 162 8.43 -7.92 -5.86
N LEU A 163 9.76 -7.84 -5.78
CA LEU A 163 10.48 -6.58 -5.69
C LEU A 163 10.22 -5.65 -6.88
N ILE A 164 9.91 -6.19 -8.07
CA ILE A 164 9.69 -5.39 -9.28
C ILE A 164 8.51 -4.43 -9.08
N TYR A 165 7.34 -4.93 -8.67
CA TYR A 165 6.18 -4.05 -8.44
C TYR A 165 6.22 -3.41 -7.05
N ALA A 166 6.90 -4.01 -6.08
CA ALA A 166 7.08 -3.42 -4.77
C ALA A 166 7.85 -2.10 -4.82
N LEU A 167 8.94 -2.03 -5.59
CA LEU A 167 9.72 -0.80 -5.73
C LEU A 167 8.87 0.34 -6.27
N LEU A 168 7.97 0.06 -7.22
CA LEU A 168 7.01 1.04 -7.73
C LEU A 168 6.12 1.57 -6.60
N ALA A 169 5.69 0.73 -5.67
CA ALA A 169 4.87 1.14 -4.52
C ALA A 169 5.57 2.18 -3.65
N PHE A 170 6.88 2.07 -3.45
CA PHE A 170 7.67 3.00 -2.63
C PHE A 170 8.01 4.33 -3.31
N VAL A 171 7.76 4.46 -4.62
CA VAL A 171 8.08 5.69 -5.39
C VAL A 171 7.53 6.97 -4.72
N PRO A 172 6.26 7.03 -4.25
CA PRO A 172 5.74 8.22 -3.59
C PRO A 172 6.51 8.58 -2.31
N LEU A 173 7.03 7.58 -1.57
CA LEU A 173 7.80 7.80 -0.35
C LEU A 173 9.17 8.43 -0.64
N TRP A 174 9.81 8.07 -1.75
CA TRP A 174 11.07 8.68 -2.17
C TRP A 174 10.91 10.17 -2.52
N PHE A 175 9.75 10.55 -3.01
CA PHE A 175 9.42 11.92 -3.41
C PHE A 175 8.69 12.72 -2.32
N VAL A 176 8.55 12.20 -1.09
CA VAL A 176 7.88 12.91 0.01
C VAL A 176 8.43 14.32 0.23
N SER A 177 9.74 14.52 0.12
CA SER A 177 10.36 15.85 0.25
C SER A 177 9.86 16.83 -0.82
N LEU A 178 9.60 16.37 -2.05
CA LEU A 178 9.08 17.20 -3.14
C LEU A 178 7.61 17.57 -2.95
N LEU A 179 6.86 16.82 -2.13
CA LEU A 179 5.45 17.13 -1.86
C LEU A 179 5.32 18.49 -1.15
N PHE A 180 6.30 18.84 -0.32
CA PHE A 180 6.34 20.11 0.40
C PHE A 180 6.72 21.29 -0.48
N VAL A 181 7.65 21.05 -1.40
CA VAL A 181 8.18 22.10 -2.27
C VAL A 181 7.22 22.37 -3.43
N PHE A 182 6.64 21.31 -4.01
CA PHE A 182 5.76 21.39 -5.17
C PHE A 182 4.46 20.58 -4.97
N PRO A 183 3.58 21.00 -4.03
CA PRO A 183 2.36 20.26 -3.68
C PRO A 183 1.36 20.13 -4.83
N ASN A 184 1.27 21.14 -5.70
CA ASN A 184 0.31 21.20 -6.80
C ASN A 184 0.88 20.69 -8.13
N SER A 185 2.00 19.96 -8.09
CA SER A 185 2.62 19.43 -9.31
C SER A 185 1.79 18.27 -9.92
N PRO A 186 1.66 18.19 -11.25
CA PRO A 186 0.94 17.10 -11.93
C PRO A 186 1.46 15.68 -11.59
N ILE A 187 2.71 15.56 -11.15
CA ILE A 187 3.29 14.28 -10.75
C ILE A 187 2.51 13.61 -9.62
N TRP A 188 1.97 14.40 -8.70
CA TRP A 188 1.18 13.90 -7.58
C TRP A 188 -0.16 13.32 -8.04
N THR A 189 -0.76 13.92 -9.05
CA THR A 189 -1.98 13.39 -9.68
C THR A 189 -1.71 12.05 -10.35
N VAL A 190 -0.60 11.91 -11.08
CA VAL A 190 -0.22 10.65 -11.71
C VAL A 190 0.01 9.55 -10.68
N LEU A 191 0.76 9.84 -9.60
CA LEU A 191 1.04 8.85 -8.54
C LEU A 191 -0.22 8.44 -7.76
N THR A 192 -1.21 9.33 -7.67
CA THR A 192 -2.49 9.06 -6.99
C THR A 192 -3.40 8.19 -7.85
N ILE A 193 -3.34 8.33 -9.19
CA ILE A 193 -4.16 7.54 -10.12
C ILE A 193 -3.51 6.19 -10.44
N PHE A 194 -2.18 6.12 -10.48
CA PHE A 194 -1.48 4.89 -10.85
C PHE A 194 -1.68 3.78 -9.79
N PRO A 195 -2.23 2.60 -10.14
CA PRO A 195 -2.79 1.65 -9.17
C PRO A 195 -1.83 1.16 -8.08
N ILE A 196 -0.56 0.94 -8.44
CA ILE A 196 0.45 0.38 -7.53
C ILE A 196 0.92 1.43 -6.53
N THR A 197 0.97 2.70 -6.94
CA THR A 197 1.41 3.83 -6.09
C THR A 197 0.26 4.45 -5.32
N ALA A 198 -0.97 4.36 -5.84
CA ALA A 198 -2.15 5.03 -5.31
C ALA A 198 -2.38 4.82 -3.80
N PRO A 199 -2.31 3.59 -3.24
CA PRO A 199 -2.55 3.38 -1.81
C PRO A 199 -1.64 4.17 -0.90
N ILE A 200 -0.39 4.41 -1.35
CA ILE A 200 0.63 5.10 -0.57
C ILE A 200 0.60 6.59 -0.89
N ALA A 201 0.50 6.96 -2.16
CA ALA A 201 0.45 8.35 -2.62
C ALA A 201 -0.74 9.13 -2.02
N VAL A 202 -1.93 8.51 -1.98
CA VAL A 202 -3.13 9.14 -1.40
C VAL A 202 -2.93 9.41 0.09
N MET A 203 -2.39 8.44 0.84
CA MET A 203 -2.14 8.61 2.28
C MET A 203 -1.15 9.74 2.55
N LEU A 204 -0.06 9.81 1.78
CA LEU A 204 0.92 10.89 1.88
C LEU A 204 0.30 12.25 1.60
N ARG A 205 -0.52 12.34 0.53
CA ARG A 205 -1.12 13.60 0.11
C ARG A 205 -2.20 14.08 1.04
N LEU A 206 -3.10 13.21 1.53
CA LEU A 206 -4.15 13.58 2.49
C LEU A 206 -3.58 14.22 3.78
N GLY A 207 -2.32 13.92 4.09
CA GLY A 207 -1.61 14.51 5.20
C GLY A 207 -1.11 15.94 5.02
N VAL A 208 -0.94 16.37 3.77
CA VAL A 208 -0.22 17.60 3.42
C VAL A 208 -1.08 18.55 2.58
N THR A 209 -1.97 17.99 1.76
CA THR A 209 -2.76 18.70 0.76
C THR A 209 -4.15 18.08 0.63
N GLY A 210 -5.18 18.90 0.41
CA GLY A 210 -6.48 18.40 -0.03
C GLY A 210 -6.37 17.73 -1.41
N ILE A 211 -7.08 16.61 -1.59
CA ILE A 211 -7.20 15.92 -2.88
C ILE A 211 -8.59 16.18 -3.45
N ALA A 212 -8.68 16.53 -4.73
CA ALA A 212 -9.96 16.75 -5.38
C ALA A 212 -10.78 15.45 -5.45
N ALA A 213 -12.10 15.55 -5.25
CA ALA A 213 -12.97 14.36 -5.20
C ALA A 213 -12.95 13.53 -6.50
N TRP A 214 -12.82 14.18 -7.67
CA TRP A 214 -12.73 13.48 -8.96
C TRP A 214 -11.44 12.66 -9.06
N GLU A 215 -10.36 13.12 -8.43
CA GLU A 215 -9.06 12.46 -8.48
C GLU A 215 -9.08 11.17 -7.64
N LEU A 216 -9.68 11.25 -6.45
CA LEU A 216 -9.95 10.07 -5.61
C LEU A 216 -10.89 9.09 -6.32
N ALA A 217 -11.99 9.57 -6.91
CA ALA A 217 -12.92 8.71 -7.64
C ALA A 217 -12.24 8.00 -8.83
N THR A 218 -11.40 8.71 -9.58
CA THR A 218 -10.64 8.16 -10.70
C THR A 218 -9.62 7.13 -10.22
N SER A 219 -8.88 7.44 -9.15
CA SER A 219 -7.93 6.53 -8.51
C SER A 219 -8.60 5.22 -8.08
N LEU A 220 -9.73 5.30 -7.37
CA LEU A 220 -10.49 4.13 -6.93
C LEU A 220 -11.01 3.31 -8.12
N ALA A 221 -11.57 3.96 -9.15
CA ALA A 221 -12.05 3.27 -10.35
C ALA A 221 -10.90 2.55 -11.09
N VAL A 222 -9.77 3.21 -11.27
CA VAL A 222 -8.59 2.66 -11.93
C VAL A 222 -8.00 1.50 -11.12
N MET A 223 -7.99 1.58 -9.79
CA MET A 223 -7.60 0.48 -8.93
C MET A 223 -8.50 -0.73 -9.09
N VAL A 224 -9.83 -0.55 -9.06
CA VAL A 224 -10.79 -1.66 -9.24
C VAL A 224 -10.61 -2.33 -10.59
N LEU A 225 -10.48 -1.56 -11.67
CA LEU A 225 -10.21 -2.10 -13.01
C LEU A 225 -8.88 -2.88 -13.06
N SER A 226 -7.85 -2.36 -12.41
CA SER A 226 -6.52 -3.01 -12.35
C SER A 226 -6.56 -4.30 -11.54
N ILE A 227 -7.34 -4.36 -10.45
CA ILE A 227 -7.55 -5.56 -9.66
C ILE A 227 -8.24 -6.63 -10.50
N ILE A 228 -9.31 -6.29 -11.23
CA ILE A 228 -10.03 -7.22 -12.10
C ILE A 228 -9.08 -7.77 -13.18
N GLY A 229 -8.32 -6.88 -13.83
CA GLY A 229 -7.34 -7.28 -14.85
C GLY A 229 -6.24 -8.18 -14.29
N ALA A 230 -5.65 -7.81 -13.16
CA ALA A 230 -4.59 -8.58 -12.51
C ALA A 230 -5.09 -9.96 -12.04
N LEU A 231 -6.27 -10.04 -11.41
CA LEU A 231 -6.86 -11.32 -11.00
C LEU A 231 -7.16 -12.22 -12.20
N ALA A 232 -7.72 -11.67 -13.28
CA ALA A 232 -7.99 -12.43 -14.50
C ALA A 232 -6.70 -13.01 -15.11
N LEU A 233 -5.65 -12.20 -15.19
CA LEU A 233 -4.32 -12.63 -15.66
C LEU A 233 -3.71 -13.69 -14.73
N SER A 234 -3.78 -13.49 -13.42
CA SER A 234 -3.22 -14.42 -12.44
C SER A 234 -3.94 -15.76 -12.44
N VAL A 235 -5.27 -15.78 -12.54
CA VAL A 235 -6.05 -17.03 -12.69
C VAL A 235 -5.70 -17.75 -13.98
N LYS A 236 -5.51 -17.02 -15.09
CA LYS A 236 -5.10 -17.60 -16.37
C LYS A 236 -3.69 -18.19 -16.29
N ALA A 237 -2.74 -17.45 -15.73
CA ALA A 237 -1.38 -17.92 -15.49
C ALA A 237 -1.38 -19.16 -14.58
N PHE A 238 -2.19 -19.16 -13.52
CA PHE A 238 -2.30 -20.28 -12.60
C PHE A 238 -2.85 -21.53 -13.27
N ARG A 239 -3.74 -21.43 -14.27
CA ARG A 239 -4.21 -22.60 -15.05
C ARG A 239 -3.15 -23.15 -16.00
N VAL A 240 -2.35 -22.29 -16.62
CA VAL A 240 -1.35 -22.67 -17.63
C VAL A 240 -0.09 -23.23 -16.98
N TYR A 241 0.41 -22.59 -15.92
CA TYR A 241 1.72 -22.88 -15.34
C TYR A 241 1.68 -23.79 -14.12
N LEU A 242 0.49 -24.26 -13.73
CA LEU A 242 0.31 -25.13 -12.58
C LEU A 242 1.14 -26.42 -12.62
N LEU A 243 1.24 -27.03 -13.81
CA LEU A 243 1.86 -28.33 -14.03
C LEU A 243 3.26 -28.23 -14.63
N MET A 244 3.78 -27.02 -14.83
CA MET A 244 5.14 -26.81 -15.33
C MET A 244 6.12 -26.90 -14.17
N TYR A 245 6.56 -28.13 -13.86
CA TYR A 245 7.64 -28.38 -12.92
C TYR A 245 9.00 -28.12 -13.59
N GLY A 246 9.82 -27.27 -12.96
CA GLY A 246 11.27 -27.23 -13.21
C GLY A 246 11.79 -26.31 -14.33
N LYS A 247 10.93 -25.62 -15.10
CA LYS A 247 11.40 -24.57 -16.04
C LYS A 247 10.57 -23.30 -15.91
N ARG A 248 11.27 -22.17 -15.68
CA ARG A 248 10.69 -20.83 -15.77
C ARG A 248 10.25 -20.58 -17.22
N PRO A 249 8.99 -20.23 -17.48
CA PRO A 249 8.53 -19.85 -18.82
C PRO A 249 9.30 -18.63 -19.30
N SER A 250 9.74 -18.62 -20.56
CA SER A 250 10.34 -17.40 -21.11
C SER A 250 9.26 -16.33 -21.33
N TRP A 251 9.64 -15.04 -21.30
CA TRP A 251 8.71 -13.93 -21.57
C TRP A 251 7.93 -14.09 -22.89
N ARG A 252 8.51 -14.74 -23.91
CA ARG A 252 7.85 -15.01 -25.20
C ARG A 252 6.74 -16.07 -25.08
N GLU A 253 6.97 -17.11 -24.28
CA GLU A 253 5.98 -18.16 -24.03
C GLU A 253 4.79 -17.65 -23.22
N ILE A 254 5.04 -16.75 -22.26
CA ILE A 254 3.98 -16.08 -21.48
C ILE A 254 3.02 -15.32 -22.41
N ILE A 255 3.54 -14.52 -23.33
CA ILE A 255 2.72 -13.73 -24.25
C ILE A 255 1.97 -14.62 -25.26
N GLN A 256 2.62 -15.69 -25.74
CA GLN A 256 2.02 -16.59 -26.73
C GLN A 256 0.88 -17.42 -26.13
N ASN A 257 1.07 -17.96 -24.92
CA ASN A 257 0.06 -18.79 -24.25
C ASN A 257 -1.11 -17.97 -23.67
N LEU A 258 -0.88 -16.70 -23.35
CA LEU A 258 -1.96 -15.78 -22.98
C LEU A 258 -2.87 -15.39 -24.16
N ARG A 259 -2.47 -15.66 -25.42
CA ARG A 259 -3.29 -15.38 -26.62
C ARG A 259 -4.04 -16.61 -27.16
N SER A 260 -3.61 -17.82 -26.81
CA SER A 260 -4.15 -19.08 -27.36
C SER A 260 -5.15 -19.81 -26.45
N GLY A 261 -5.32 -19.38 -25.19
CA GLY A 261 -6.36 -19.88 -24.26
C GLY A 261 -7.38 -18.84 -23.87
#